data_AF-A0A1E3S2W2-F1
#
_entry.id   AF-A0A1E3S2W2-F1
#
_cell.length_a   1.000
_cell.length_b   1.000
_cell.length_c   1.000
_cell.angle_alpha   90.00
_cell.angle_beta   90.00
_cell.angle_gamma   90.00
#
_symmetry.space_group_name_H-M   'P 1'
#
loop_
_entity.id
_entity.type
_entity.pdbx_description
1 polymer ?
#
loop_
_entity_poly.entity_id
_entity_poly.type
_entity_poly.pdbx_seq_one_letter_code
_entity_poly.pdbx_strand_id
1 'polypeptide(L)'
;MLRVLHEYQAGDHTQFLEETTRMRDEVGCRSAELYRSIGSAASFALATVWEDEPAYWRWWAGVVGGSYPNLFSLVCTGQPSEFYHQQGFQLADSVWAPADLDEGDRKIFWPARGPVRIIIETAFEPSEALRGGLLADVAETRREPGCVAYDWLENVELAGHLLLLELWSDQVIYDRHWAIRLSTAGFRGNPPPMVAPQRGALTAEFYRQQQFRHQYDRWMPVEASLYATAISWPAS
;
A
#
# COMPACT_ATOMS: atom_id res chain seq x y z
N MET A 1 -2.18 -4.72 -13.87
CA MET A 1 -1.00 -4.81 -12.98
C MET A 1 -1.48 -5.24 -11.60
N LEU A 2 -0.67 -6.02 -10.90
CA LEU A 2 -0.93 -6.50 -9.54
C LEU A 2 -0.11 -5.68 -8.55
N ARG A 3 -0.80 -5.02 -7.61
CA ARG A 3 -0.20 -4.37 -6.44
C ARG A 3 -0.10 -5.38 -5.31
N VAL A 4 1.07 -5.51 -4.70
CA VAL A 4 1.30 -6.36 -3.54
C VAL A 4 1.91 -5.54 -2.41
N LEU A 5 1.35 -5.68 -1.21
CA LEU A 5 1.81 -5.02 0.00
C LEU A 5 2.14 -6.06 1.08
N HIS A 6 3.36 -5.96 1.62
CA HIS A 6 3.79 -6.73 2.79
C HIS A 6 4.17 -5.77 3.92
N GLU A 7 3.42 -5.78 5.01
CA GLU A 7 3.73 -5.03 6.24
C GLU A 7 4.40 -5.96 7.26
N TYR A 8 5.45 -5.48 7.94
CA TYR A 8 6.19 -6.31 8.89
C TYR A 8 6.92 -5.50 9.95
N GLN A 9 7.35 -6.18 11.02
CA GLN A 9 8.21 -5.62 12.06
C GLN A 9 9.60 -6.25 12.00
N ALA A 10 10.64 -5.44 12.06
CA ALA A 10 12.03 -5.90 12.05
C ALA A 10 12.94 -4.95 12.85
N GLY A 11 14.04 -5.48 13.40
CA GLY A 11 15.07 -4.65 14.05
C GLY A 11 16.08 -4.04 13.07
N ASP A 12 16.27 -4.70 11.91
CA ASP A 12 17.18 -4.29 10.84
C ASP A 12 16.53 -4.59 9.48
N HIS A 13 16.81 -3.75 8.48
CA HIS A 13 16.26 -3.82 7.13
C HIS A 13 17.31 -4.18 6.06
N THR A 14 18.60 -4.22 6.39
CA THR A 14 19.66 -4.42 5.40
C THR A 14 19.48 -5.72 4.61
N GLN A 15 19.09 -6.81 5.27
CA GLN A 15 18.87 -8.11 4.62
C GLN A 15 17.68 -8.09 3.65
N PHE A 16 16.62 -7.33 3.96
CA PHE A 16 15.47 -7.16 3.06
C PHE A 16 15.78 -6.21 1.91
N LEU A 17 16.65 -5.22 2.14
CA LEU A 17 17.04 -4.26 1.12
C LEU A 17 17.79 -4.93 -0.04
N GLU A 18 18.76 -5.81 0.24
CA GLU A 18 19.47 -6.56 -0.80
C GLU A 18 18.51 -7.39 -1.66
N GLU A 19 17.59 -8.09 -1.02
CA GLU A 19 16.57 -8.90 -1.68
C GLU A 19 15.57 -8.06 -2.48
N THR A 20 15.16 -6.91 -1.96
CA THR A 20 14.28 -5.96 -2.65
C THR A 20 14.97 -5.38 -3.90
N THR A 21 16.27 -5.07 -3.81
CA THR A 21 17.05 -4.59 -4.95
C THR A 21 17.10 -5.63 -6.06
N ARG A 22 17.36 -6.91 -5.74
CA ARG A 22 17.33 -8.00 -6.73
C ARG A 22 15.93 -8.20 -7.33
N MET A 23 14.88 -8.05 -6.52
CA MET A 23 13.49 -8.19 -6.99
C MET A 23 13.14 -7.21 -8.11
N ARG A 24 13.72 -6.00 -8.12
CA ARG A 24 13.47 -5.01 -9.18
C ARG A 24 13.84 -5.50 -10.58
N ASP A 25 14.80 -6.42 -10.66
CA ASP A 25 15.28 -6.99 -11.91
C ASP A 25 14.51 -8.26 -12.32
N GLU A 26 13.55 -8.72 -11.50
CA GLU A 26 12.76 -9.91 -11.79
C GLU A 26 11.79 -9.69 -12.94
N VAL A 27 11.62 -10.74 -13.76
CA VAL A 27 10.77 -10.67 -14.96
C VAL A 27 9.31 -10.42 -14.56
N GLY A 28 8.79 -9.28 -15.01
CA GLY A 28 7.42 -8.85 -14.74
C GLY A 28 7.26 -8.02 -13.46
N CYS A 29 8.32 -7.81 -12.67
CA CYS A 29 8.34 -6.80 -11.63
C CYS A 29 8.42 -5.41 -12.28
N ARG A 30 7.49 -4.51 -11.93
CA ARG A 30 7.42 -3.13 -12.42
C ARG A 30 7.95 -2.12 -11.41
N SER A 31 7.77 -2.40 -10.13
CA SER A 31 8.41 -1.66 -9.02
C SER A 31 8.52 -2.54 -7.78
N ALA A 32 9.56 -2.29 -6.98
CA ALA A 32 9.74 -2.91 -5.68
C ALA A 32 10.45 -1.93 -4.74
N GLU A 33 9.71 -1.46 -3.74
CA GLU A 33 10.15 -0.38 -2.86
C GLU A 33 10.00 -0.77 -1.40
N LEU A 34 11.08 -0.59 -0.64
CA LEU A 34 11.13 -0.86 0.78
C LEU A 34 11.06 0.45 1.56
N TYR A 35 10.09 0.53 2.46
CA TYR A 35 9.81 1.69 3.27
C TYR A 35 9.92 1.37 4.77
N ARG A 36 10.34 2.37 5.54
CA ARG A 36 10.35 2.35 7.01
C ARG A 36 9.45 3.44 7.56
N SER A 37 8.65 3.10 8.55
CA SER A 37 7.81 4.07 9.25
C SER A 37 8.63 5.23 9.80
N ILE A 38 8.11 6.44 9.62
CA ILE A 38 8.68 7.65 10.21
C ILE A 38 8.44 7.67 11.72
N GLY A 39 7.31 7.11 12.17
CA GLY A 39 6.91 7.05 13.58
C GLY A 39 7.42 5.83 14.35
N SER A 40 7.90 4.79 13.67
CA SER A 40 8.42 3.57 14.29
C SER A 40 9.65 3.04 13.55
N ALA A 41 10.78 2.96 14.23
CA ALA A 41 12.01 2.40 13.65
C ALA A 41 11.91 0.91 13.30
N ALA A 42 10.95 0.19 13.91
CA ALA A 42 10.78 -1.24 13.73
C ALA A 42 9.73 -1.61 12.67
N SER A 43 8.95 -0.65 12.16
CA SER A 43 7.84 -0.91 11.25
C SER A 43 8.24 -0.64 9.81
N PHE A 44 7.98 -1.60 8.93
CA PHE A 44 8.37 -1.56 7.53
C PHE A 44 7.23 -2.00 6.61
N ALA A 45 7.29 -1.56 5.36
CA ALA A 45 6.44 -2.03 4.29
C ALA A 45 7.27 -2.28 3.03
N LEU A 46 7.05 -3.43 2.40
CA LEU A 46 7.49 -3.69 1.04
C LEU A 46 6.27 -3.54 0.11
N ALA A 47 6.32 -2.53 -0.76
CA ALA A 47 5.29 -2.30 -1.77
C ALA A 47 5.85 -2.66 -3.15
N THR A 48 5.14 -3.50 -3.88
CA THR A 48 5.57 -3.96 -5.20
C THR A 48 4.44 -3.89 -6.21
N VAL A 49 4.79 -3.68 -7.47
CA VAL A 49 3.87 -3.77 -8.60
C VAL A 49 4.40 -4.80 -9.57
N TRP A 50 3.54 -5.71 -9.98
CA TRP A 50 3.81 -6.74 -10.96
C TRP A 50 2.93 -6.54 -12.18
N GLU A 51 3.40 -7.00 -13.33
CA GLU A 51 2.66 -6.97 -14.58
C GLU A 51 1.29 -7.67 -14.44
N ASP A 52 1.30 -8.86 -13.84
CA ASP A 52 0.13 -9.70 -13.62
C ASP A 52 0.37 -10.71 -12.47
N GLU A 53 -0.68 -11.47 -12.11
CA GLU A 53 -0.59 -12.53 -11.10
C GLU A 53 0.40 -13.66 -11.48
N PRO A 54 0.42 -14.17 -12.73
CA PRO A 54 1.41 -15.17 -13.12
C PRO A 54 2.86 -14.73 -12.94
N ALA A 55 3.20 -13.46 -13.18
CA ALA A 55 4.54 -12.92 -12.95
C ALA A 55 4.93 -12.98 -11.48
N TYR A 56 4.06 -12.48 -10.59
CA TYR A 56 4.27 -12.57 -9.15
C TYR A 56 4.39 -14.02 -8.68
N TRP A 57 3.51 -14.90 -9.17
CA TRP A 57 3.51 -16.32 -8.82
C TRP A 57 4.83 -17.01 -9.20
N ARG A 58 5.35 -16.77 -10.41
CA ARG A 58 6.63 -17.35 -10.85
C ARG A 58 7.79 -16.90 -9.95
N TRP A 59 7.82 -15.62 -9.59
CA TRP A 59 8.81 -15.12 -8.63
C TRP A 59 8.64 -15.76 -7.25
N TRP A 60 7.42 -15.80 -6.72
CA TRP A 60 7.10 -16.37 -5.41
C TRP A 60 7.47 -17.86 -5.31
N ALA A 61 7.30 -18.64 -6.38
CA ALA A 61 7.76 -20.02 -6.43
C ALA A 61 9.29 -20.13 -6.22
N GLY A 62 10.07 -19.17 -6.74
CA GLY A 62 11.50 -19.04 -6.47
C GLY A 62 11.80 -18.65 -5.02
N VAL A 63 10.98 -17.78 -4.41
CA VAL A 63 11.07 -17.43 -2.99
C VAL A 63 10.87 -18.65 -2.10
N VAL A 64 9.82 -19.44 -2.36
CA VAL A 64 9.56 -20.74 -1.68
C VAL A 64 10.70 -21.72 -1.92
N GLY A 65 11.30 -21.70 -3.11
CA GLY A 65 12.49 -22.48 -3.47
C GLY A 65 13.80 -22.00 -2.82
N GLY A 66 13.79 -20.91 -2.05
CA GLY A 66 14.94 -20.42 -1.28
C GLY A 66 15.77 -19.32 -1.94
N SER A 67 15.32 -18.73 -3.06
CA SER A 67 16.05 -17.63 -3.73
C SER A 67 16.04 -16.32 -2.93
N TYR A 68 15.06 -16.16 -2.05
CA TYR A 68 14.79 -14.96 -1.25
C TYR A 68 14.44 -15.35 0.21
N PRO A 69 15.39 -15.91 0.97
CA PRO A 69 15.12 -16.46 2.30
C PRO A 69 14.61 -15.41 3.30
N ASN A 70 15.07 -14.16 3.19
CA ASN A 70 14.63 -13.12 4.12
C ASN A 70 13.20 -12.70 3.80
N LEU A 71 12.87 -12.42 2.53
CA LEU A 71 11.50 -12.12 2.12
C LEU A 71 10.53 -13.28 2.39
N PHE A 72 10.98 -14.53 2.23
CA PHE A 72 10.19 -15.70 2.63
C PHE A 72 9.84 -15.63 4.13
N SER A 73 10.84 -15.40 4.98
CA SER A 73 10.63 -15.26 6.42
C SER A 73 9.69 -14.08 6.76
N LEU A 74 9.90 -12.93 6.12
CA LEU A 74 9.07 -11.73 6.28
C LEU A 74 7.61 -12.04 5.99
N VAL A 75 7.33 -12.63 4.84
CA VAL A 75 5.96 -12.93 4.41
C VAL A 75 5.30 -14.00 5.28
N CYS A 76 6.04 -15.04 5.66
CA CYS A 76 5.47 -16.15 6.42
C CYS A 76 5.27 -15.85 7.91
N THR A 77 6.08 -14.96 8.49
CA THR A 77 6.00 -14.61 9.93
C THR A 77 5.42 -13.23 10.20
N GLY A 78 5.29 -12.39 9.17
CA GLY A 78 4.80 -11.03 9.26
C GLY A 78 3.28 -10.92 9.28
N GLN A 79 2.81 -9.69 9.01
CA GLN A 79 1.39 -9.45 8.80
C GLN A 79 0.92 -10.16 7.52
N PRO A 80 -0.37 -10.49 7.41
CA PRO A 80 -0.94 -10.93 6.15
C PRO A 80 -0.59 -9.99 5.00
N SER A 81 -0.32 -10.56 3.83
CA SER A 81 -0.10 -9.79 2.61
C SER A 81 -1.42 -9.27 2.06
N GLU A 82 -1.38 -8.17 1.33
CA GLU A 82 -2.53 -7.65 0.58
C GLU A 82 -2.23 -7.65 -0.92
N PHE A 83 -3.22 -8.02 -1.73
CA PHE A 83 -3.13 -8.13 -3.18
C PHE A 83 -4.27 -7.35 -3.84
N TYR A 84 -3.95 -6.50 -4.81
CA TYR A 84 -4.93 -5.66 -5.50
C TYR A 84 -4.65 -5.56 -6.98
N HIS A 85 -5.71 -5.41 -7.79
CA HIS A 85 -5.55 -4.90 -9.14
C HIS A 85 -5.17 -3.41 -9.04
N GLN A 86 -3.98 -3.06 -9.50
CA GLN A 86 -3.49 -1.69 -9.38
C GLN A 86 -4.41 -0.73 -10.13
N GLN A 87 -4.90 0.31 -9.45
CA GLN A 87 -5.76 1.34 -10.04
C GLN A 87 -5.40 2.69 -9.42
N GLY A 88 -4.80 3.56 -10.23
CA GLY A 88 -4.59 4.94 -9.85
C GLY A 88 -5.89 5.73 -9.83
N PHE A 89 -5.99 6.67 -8.91
CA PHE A 89 -7.09 7.62 -8.81
C PHE A 89 -6.57 9.05 -8.97
N GLN A 90 -7.44 9.91 -9.49
CA GLN A 90 -7.22 11.34 -9.60
C GLN A 90 -8.38 12.08 -8.93
N LEU A 91 -8.08 13.27 -8.39
CA LEU A 91 -9.09 14.13 -7.79
C LEU A 91 -9.71 15.00 -8.88
N ALA A 92 -11.00 14.81 -9.15
CA ALA A 92 -11.79 15.63 -10.07
C ALA A 92 -13.00 16.18 -9.30
N ASP A 93 -13.20 17.50 -9.32
CA ASP A 93 -14.29 18.18 -8.60
C ASP A 93 -14.41 17.77 -7.12
N SER A 94 -13.26 17.63 -6.44
CA SER A 94 -13.14 17.16 -5.03
C SER A 94 -13.53 15.70 -4.76
N VAL A 95 -13.78 14.91 -5.81
CA VAL A 95 -14.10 13.48 -5.74
C VAL A 95 -12.93 12.67 -6.28
N TRP A 96 -12.52 11.64 -5.54
CA TRP A 96 -11.55 10.66 -6.04
C TRP A 96 -12.22 9.71 -7.03
N ALA A 97 -11.77 9.74 -8.27
CA ALA A 97 -12.23 8.85 -9.33
C ALA A 97 -11.05 8.06 -9.91
N PRO A 98 -11.26 6.81 -10.39
CA PRO A 98 -10.21 6.10 -11.08
C PRO A 98 -9.70 6.90 -12.29
N ALA A 99 -8.38 6.93 -12.50
CA ALA A 99 -7.77 7.77 -13.53
C ALA A 99 -8.17 7.40 -14.97
N ASP A 100 -8.47 6.11 -15.21
CA ASP A 100 -8.66 5.55 -16.55
C ASP A 100 -10.09 5.07 -16.85
N LEU A 101 -11.05 5.29 -15.93
CA LEU A 101 -12.45 4.86 -16.12
C LEU A 101 -13.34 6.07 -16.37
N ASP A 102 -14.11 6.01 -17.47
CA ASP A 102 -15.27 6.88 -17.66
C ASP A 102 -16.37 6.48 -16.67
N GLU A 103 -16.92 7.44 -15.92
CA GLU A 103 -18.04 7.18 -15.01
C GLU A 103 -19.24 6.55 -15.72
N GLY A 104 -19.43 6.83 -17.02
CA GLY A 104 -20.49 6.23 -17.84
C GLY A 104 -20.40 4.70 -17.97
N ASP A 105 -19.21 4.14 -17.78
CA ASP A 105 -18.95 2.69 -17.88
C ASP A 105 -19.02 1.98 -16.52
N ARG A 106 -19.22 2.71 -15.42
CA ARG A 106 -19.44 2.09 -14.11
C ARG A 106 -20.78 1.34 -14.09
N LYS A 107 -20.70 0.01 -14.10
CA LYS A 107 -21.89 -0.87 -13.97
C LYS A 107 -22.18 -1.31 -12.54
N ILE A 108 -21.26 -1.05 -11.61
CA ILE A 108 -21.40 -1.45 -10.20
C ILE A 108 -21.09 -0.25 -9.31
N PHE A 109 -22.12 0.20 -8.59
CA PHE A 109 -21.99 1.18 -7.52
C PHE A 109 -22.14 0.44 -6.20
N TRP A 110 -21.01 0.30 -5.52
CA TRP A 110 -20.91 -0.26 -4.20
C TRP A 110 -21.68 0.62 -3.19
N PRO A 111 -22.34 -0.02 -2.21
CA PRO A 111 -21.70 0.00 -0.91
C PRO A 111 -21.07 -1.36 -0.68
N ALA A 112 -19.76 -1.42 -0.85
CA ALA A 112 -18.96 -2.47 -0.27
C ALA A 112 -18.87 -2.11 1.22
N ARG A 113 -19.12 -3.09 2.08
CA ARG A 113 -19.00 -2.92 3.52
C ARG A 113 -17.63 -3.40 3.95
N GLY A 114 -17.13 -2.86 5.05
CA GLY A 114 -15.86 -3.27 5.64
C GLY A 114 -14.71 -2.32 5.32
N PRO A 115 -13.50 -2.65 5.83
CA PRO A 115 -12.38 -1.73 5.84
C PRO A 115 -11.91 -1.29 4.45
N VAL A 116 -11.42 -0.06 4.37
CA VAL A 116 -10.81 0.51 3.16
C VAL A 116 -9.33 0.79 3.39
N ARG A 117 -8.51 0.30 2.45
CA ARG A 117 -7.07 0.50 2.39
C ARG A 117 -6.78 1.64 1.43
N ILE A 118 -5.99 2.61 1.88
CA ILE A 118 -5.48 3.71 1.05
C ILE A 118 -3.97 3.54 0.96
N ILE A 119 -3.45 3.60 -0.26
CA ILE A 119 -2.01 3.52 -0.56
C ILE A 119 -1.67 4.75 -1.40
N ILE A 120 -0.83 5.64 -0.88
CA ILE A 120 -0.37 6.83 -1.61
C ILE A 120 1.15 6.81 -1.68
N GLU A 121 1.68 6.69 -2.90
CA GLU A 121 3.12 6.83 -3.19
C GLU A 121 3.37 8.27 -3.66
N THR A 122 4.24 8.98 -2.96
CA THR A 122 4.53 10.40 -3.25
C THR A 122 6.02 10.72 -3.06
N ALA A 123 6.46 11.88 -3.55
CA ALA A 123 7.82 12.36 -3.36
C ALA A 123 7.82 13.85 -3.03
N PHE A 124 8.62 14.24 -2.03
CA PHE A 124 8.83 15.62 -1.60
C PHE A 124 10.31 15.92 -1.43
N GLU A 125 10.67 17.20 -1.42
CA GLU A 125 12.00 17.62 -0.98
C GLU A 125 12.19 17.27 0.52
N PRO A 126 13.22 16.49 0.89
CA PRO A 126 13.43 16.08 2.27
C PRO A 126 13.73 17.27 3.19
N SER A 127 13.05 17.36 4.33
CA SER A 127 13.37 18.36 5.35
C SER A 127 12.91 17.90 6.74
N GLU A 128 13.53 18.45 7.80
CA GLU A 128 13.07 18.22 9.17
C GLU A 128 11.65 18.73 9.40
N ALA A 129 11.28 19.84 8.75
CA ALA A 129 9.94 20.41 8.81
C ALA A 129 8.89 19.46 8.20
N LEU A 130 9.17 18.86 7.03
CA LEU A 130 8.34 17.82 6.44
C LEU A 130 8.19 16.66 7.42
N ARG A 131 9.30 16.11 7.93
CA ARG A 131 9.28 14.98 8.85
C ARG A 131 8.45 15.26 10.12
N GLY A 132 8.62 16.44 10.71
CA GLY A 132 7.86 16.87 11.88
C GLY A 132 6.36 17.01 11.59
N GLY A 133 6.01 17.56 10.42
CA GLY A 133 4.62 17.65 9.95
C GLY A 133 3.97 16.29 9.79
N LEU A 134 4.64 15.33 9.14
CA LEU A 134 4.13 13.97 8.94
C LEU A 134 3.91 13.25 10.28
N LEU A 135 4.82 13.41 11.25
CA LEU A 135 4.67 12.83 12.59
C LEU A 135 3.45 13.39 13.34
N ALA A 136 3.23 14.71 13.25
CA ALA A 136 2.06 15.36 13.83
C ALA A 136 0.77 14.84 13.16
N ASP A 137 0.81 14.70 11.83
CA ASP A 137 -0.29 14.21 11.02
C ASP A 137 -0.70 12.77 11.39
N VAL A 138 0.29 11.89 11.57
CA VAL A 138 0.08 10.52 12.07
C VAL A 138 -0.56 10.55 13.46
N ALA A 139 -0.02 11.37 14.37
CA ALA A 139 -0.49 11.43 15.74
C ALA A 139 -1.91 12.00 15.87
N GLU A 140 -2.31 12.92 14.98
CA GLU A 140 -3.66 13.49 14.91
C GLU A 140 -4.64 12.49 14.30
N THR A 141 -4.34 11.97 13.10
CA THR A 141 -5.27 11.14 12.33
C THR A 141 -5.58 9.83 13.04
N ARG A 142 -4.61 9.22 13.73
CA ARG A 142 -4.83 8.01 14.54
C ARG A 142 -5.87 8.17 15.65
N ARG A 143 -6.20 9.41 16.05
CA ARG A 143 -7.24 9.68 17.07
C ARG A 143 -8.64 9.75 16.47
N GLU A 144 -8.75 9.81 15.14
CA GLU A 144 -10.03 9.93 14.48
C GLU A 144 -10.84 8.64 14.62
N PRO A 145 -12.13 8.72 15.01
CA PRO A 145 -12.97 7.54 15.13
C PRO A 145 -13.06 6.76 13.80
N GLY A 146 -12.73 5.48 13.84
CA GLY A 146 -12.75 4.59 12.67
C GLY A 146 -11.45 4.59 11.86
N CYS A 147 -10.45 5.39 12.24
CA CYS A 147 -9.07 5.17 11.80
C CYS A 147 -8.53 3.89 12.48
N VAL A 148 -8.24 2.85 11.68
CA VAL A 148 -7.72 1.57 12.17
C VAL A 148 -6.20 1.58 12.16
N ALA A 149 -5.62 2.10 11.08
CA ALA A 149 -4.18 2.35 10.96
C ALA A 149 -3.94 3.60 10.10
N TYR A 150 -2.87 4.32 10.40
CA TYR A 150 -2.43 5.47 9.62
C TYR A 150 -0.93 5.62 9.85
N ASP A 151 -0.12 5.57 8.80
CA ASP A 151 1.32 5.72 8.93
C ASP A 151 1.97 6.31 7.68
N TRP A 152 2.89 7.24 7.91
CA TRP A 152 3.80 7.70 6.89
C TRP A 152 5.10 6.90 6.99
N LEU A 153 5.51 6.29 5.89
CA LEU A 153 6.75 5.57 5.73
C LEU A 153 7.63 6.27 4.70
N GLU A 154 8.94 6.22 4.91
CA GLU A 154 9.95 6.78 4.02
C GLU A 154 10.77 5.65 3.40
N ASN A 155 11.07 5.74 2.11
CA ASN A 155 11.87 4.77 1.39
C ASN A 155 13.26 4.68 2.01
N VAL A 156 13.77 3.47 2.19
CA VAL A 156 15.04 3.27 2.91
C VAL A 156 16.27 3.71 2.10
N GLU A 157 16.16 3.83 0.78
CA GLU A 157 17.24 4.27 -0.11
C GLU A 157 17.06 5.72 -0.59
N LEU A 158 15.82 6.21 -0.63
CA LEU A 158 15.46 7.47 -1.28
C LEU A 158 14.79 8.41 -0.28
N ALA A 159 15.55 9.33 0.30
CA ALA A 159 14.98 10.34 1.19
C ALA A 159 13.87 11.14 0.51
N GLY A 160 12.79 11.44 1.23
CA GLY A 160 11.64 12.17 0.71
C GLY A 160 10.72 11.39 -0.24
N HIS A 161 11.08 10.15 -0.62
CA HIS A 161 10.14 9.22 -1.24
C HIS A 161 9.29 8.57 -0.16
N LEU A 162 8.00 8.87 -0.17
CA LEU A 162 7.09 8.53 0.91
C LEU A 162 6.00 7.58 0.45
N LEU A 163 5.58 6.74 1.38
CA LEU A 163 4.41 5.90 1.30
C LEU A 163 3.49 6.26 2.46
N LEU A 164 2.26 6.66 2.17
CA LEU A 164 1.20 6.74 3.17
C LEU A 164 0.34 5.49 3.08
N LEU A 165 0.25 4.77 4.20
CA LEU A 165 -0.68 3.67 4.37
C LEU A 165 -1.76 4.07 5.36
N GLU A 166 -3.01 4.00 4.91
CA GLU A 166 -4.16 4.19 5.78
C GLU A 166 -5.06 2.96 5.73
N LEU A 167 -5.68 2.66 6.87
CA LEU A 167 -6.74 1.68 6.98
C LEU A 167 -7.87 2.31 7.78
N TRP A 168 -9.04 2.37 7.18
CA TRP A 168 -10.25 2.88 7.82
C TRP A 168 -11.28 1.77 7.92
N SER A 169 -12.06 1.76 9.00
CA SER A 169 -13.03 0.67 9.24
C SER A 169 -14.18 0.68 8.23
N ASP A 170 -14.43 1.81 7.58
CA ASP A 170 -15.51 1.99 6.61
C ASP A 170 -15.23 3.14 5.63
N GLN A 171 -15.75 3.02 4.40
CA GLN A 171 -15.59 4.04 3.36
C GLN A 171 -16.22 5.39 3.75
N VAL A 172 -17.42 5.40 4.34
CA VAL A 172 -18.12 6.64 4.70
C VAL A 172 -17.32 7.42 5.75
N ILE A 173 -16.58 6.72 6.61
CA ILE A 173 -15.69 7.35 7.58
C ILE A 173 -14.50 7.98 6.86
N TYR A 174 -13.87 7.27 5.93
CA TYR A 174 -12.79 7.84 5.11
C TYR A 174 -13.27 9.06 4.30
N ASP A 175 -14.44 9.00 3.67
CA ASP A 175 -14.99 10.11 2.89
C ASP A 175 -15.17 11.38 3.76
N ARG A 176 -15.58 11.20 5.03
CA ARG A 176 -15.65 12.30 6.00
C ARG A 176 -14.28 12.82 6.39
N HIS A 177 -13.31 11.94 6.65
CA HIS A 177 -11.92 12.32 6.89
C HIS A 177 -11.40 13.20 5.75
N TRP A 178 -11.57 12.75 4.51
CA TRP A 178 -11.16 13.48 3.31
C TRP A 178 -11.85 14.85 3.17
N ALA A 179 -13.17 14.92 3.37
CA ALA A 179 -13.90 16.18 3.33
C ALA A 179 -13.41 17.19 4.38
N ILE A 180 -13.09 16.71 5.59
CA ILE A 180 -12.50 17.53 6.66
C ILE A 180 -11.11 18.01 6.25
N ARG A 181 -10.28 17.15 5.65
CA ARG A 181 -8.95 17.53 5.13
C ARG A 181 -9.05 18.66 4.11
N LEU A 182 -9.95 18.54 3.13
CA LEU A 182 -10.17 19.58 2.13
C LEU A 182 -10.62 20.91 2.76
N SER A 183 -11.60 20.86 3.66
CA SER A 183 -12.12 22.08 4.31
C SER A 183 -11.12 22.75 5.28
N THR A 184 -10.16 21.99 5.81
CA THR A 184 -9.14 22.49 6.75
C THR A 184 -7.78 22.77 6.11
N ALA A 185 -7.61 22.51 4.81
CA ALA A 185 -6.35 22.64 4.09
C ALA A 185 -5.70 24.04 4.27
N GLY A 186 -6.51 25.10 4.20
CA GLY A 186 -6.02 26.48 4.39
C GLY A 186 -5.46 26.79 5.78
N PHE A 187 -5.83 26.02 6.82
CA PHE A 187 -5.34 26.19 8.19
C PHE A 187 -4.08 25.36 8.48
N ARG A 188 -3.84 24.28 7.73
CA ARG A 188 -2.66 23.41 7.88
C ARG A 188 -1.39 23.98 7.23
N GLY A 189 -1.51 25.11 6.51
CA GLY A 189 -0.42 25.71 5.74
C GLY A 189 -0.24 25.03 4.38
N ASN A 190 0.60 25.61 3.52
CA ASN A 190 0.91 24.98 2.24
C ASN A 190 1.76 23.74 2.48
N PRO A 191 1.36 22.55 1.99
CA PRO A 191 2.26 21.42 1.99
C PRO A 191 3.51 21.78 1.16
N PRO A 192 4.68 21.22 1.52
CA PRO A 192 5.86 21.37 0.67
C PRO A 192 5.53 20.88 -0.74
N PRO A 193 6.14 21.48 -1.78
CA PRO A 193 5.86 21.08 -3.15
C PRO A 193 6.27 19.63 -3.36
N MET A 194 5.38 18.86 -3.99
CA MET A 194 5.73 17.54 -4.49
C MET A 194 6.80 17.67 -5.59
N VAL A 195 7.71 16.71 -5.63
CA VAL A 195 8.77 16.61 -6.63
C VAL A 195 8.54 15.40 -7.53
N ALA A 196 9.17 15.38 -8.70
CA ALA A 196 9.16 14.20 -9.55
C ALA A 196 9.86 13.03 -8.81
N PRO A 197 9.29 11.81 -8.83
CA PRO A 197 9.92 10.68 -8.17
C PRO A 197 11.18 10.27 -8.93
N GLN A 198 12.26 9.98 -8.21
CA GLN A 198 13.46 9.34 -8.76
C GLN A 198 13.22 7.90 -9.23
N ARG A 199 12.25 7.19 -8.62
CA ARG A 199 11.89 5.80 -8.90
C ARG A 199 10.42 5.56 -8.54
N GLY A 200 9.77 4.67 -9.29
CA GLY A 200 8.34 4.39 -9.13
C GLY A 200 7.44 5.49 -9.70
N ALA A 201 6.13 5.30 -9.58
CA ALA A 201 5.14 6.29 -9.96
C ALA A 201 4.60 7.01 -8.71
N LEU A 202 4.10 8.23 -8.89
CA LEU A 202 3.25 8.87 -7.89
C LEU A 202 1.84 8.31 -8.07
N THR A 203 1.26 7.76 -7.02
CA THR A 203 -0.06 7.10 -7.08
C THR A 203 -0.89 7.42 -5.86
N ALA A 204 -2.20 7.46 -6.05
CA ALA A 204 -3.19 7.37 -4.98
C ALA A 204 -4.13 6.22 -5.34
N GLU A 205 -4.22 5.23 -4.46
CA GLU A 205 -4.93 3.98 -4.72
C GLU A 205 -5.89 3.67 -3.56
N PHE A 206 -7.09 3.19 -3.89
CA PHE A 206 -8.18 2.96 -2.95
C PHE A 206 -8.74 1.55 -3.11
N TYR A 207 -8.72 0.78 -2.03
CA TYR A 207 -9.10 -0.63 -2.05
C TYR A 207 -10.04 -1.02 -0.92
N ARG A 208 -10.81 -2.08 -1.16
CA ARG A 208 -11.39 -2.85 -0.07
C ARG A 208 -10.33 -3.77 0.47
N GLN A 209 -10.07 -3.67 1.77
CA GLN A 209 -8.98 -4.44 2.36
C GLN A 209 -9.29 -5.93 2.22
N GLN A 210 -8.33 -6.67 1.66
CA GLN A 210 -8.37 -8.12 1.62
C GLN A 210 -6.99 -8.66 1.97
N GLN A 211 -6.93 -9.38 3.08
CA GLN A 211 -5.69 -9.96 3.60
C GLN A 211 -5.55 -11.42 3.20
N PHE A 212 -4.32 -11.84 2.94
CA PHE A 212 -3.96 -13.18 2.50
C PHE A 212 -2.78 -13.74 3.29
N ARG A 213 -2.76 -15.07 3.46
CA ARG A 213 -1.60 -15.82 3.95
C ARG A 213 -1.24 -16.91 2.95
N HIS A 214 0.05 -17.16 2.83
CA HIS A 214 0.55 -18.28 2.06
C HIS A 214 0.40 -19.58 2.85
N GLN A 215 -0.42 -20.51 2.37
CA GLN A 215 -0.70 -21.81 2.98
C GLN A 215 -0.85 -22.86 1.88
N TYR A 216 -0.22 -24.03 2.06
CA TYR A 216 -0.31 -25.16 1.12
C TYR A 216 0.01 -24.78 -0.33
N ASP A 217 1.09 -24.00 -0.52
CA ASP A 217 1.53 -23.51 -1.84
C ASP A 217 0.49 -22.61 -2.55
N ARG A 218 -0.34 -21.91 -1.76
CA ARG A 218 -1.40 -21.02 -2.25
C ARG A 218 -1.53 -19.78 -1.39
N TRP A 219 -1.94 -18.68 -2.01
CA TRP A 219 -2.38 -17.49 -1.30
C TRP A 219 -3.87 -17.62 -0.98
N MET A 220 -4.17 -17.71 0.32
CA MET A 220 -5.54 -17.89 0.81
C MET A 220 -5.95 -16.66 1.61
N PRO A 221 -7.22 -16.21 1.51
CA PRO A 221 -7.74 -15.17 2.41
C PRO A 221 -7.44 -15.47 3.88
N VAL A 222 -7.29 -14.47 4.74
CA VAL A 222 -7.15 -14.74 6.18
C VAL A 222 -8.46 -15.28 6.77
N GLU A 223 -9.59 -14.79 6.28
CA GLU A 223 -10.91 -15.22 6.72
C GLU A 223 -11.33 -16.50 5.99
N ALA A 224 -11.36 -17.61 6.73
CA ALA A 224 -11.72 -18.92 6.17
C ALA A 224 -13.14 -18.98 5.60
N SER A 225 -14.06 -18.12 6.03
CA SER A 225 -15.40 -17.98 5.44
C SER A 225 -15.39 -17.51 3.99
N LEU A 226 -14.29 -16.89 3.55
CA LEU A 226 -14.08 -16.47 2.17
C LEU A 226 -13.49 -17.60 1.30
N TYR A 227 -13.25 -18.78 1.87
CA TYR A 227 -12.76 -19.93 1.12
C TYR A 227 -13.90 -20.54 0.30
N ALA A 228 -13.87 -20.30 -1.00
CA ALA A 228 -14.66 -21.11 -1.92
C ALA A 228 -13.99 -22.49 -2.05
N THR A 229 -14.58 -23.52 -1.44
CA THR A 229 -14.07 -24.90 -1.53
C THR A 229 -14.61 -25.68 -2.72
N ALA A 230 -15.67 -25.16 -3.36
CA ALA A 230 -16.39 -25.85 -4.43
C ALA A 230 -16.13 -25.27 -5.83
N ILE A 231 -15.86 -23.95 -5.93
CA ILE A 231 -15.77 -23.24 -7.22
C ILE A 231 -14.57 -22.29 -7.14
N SER A 232 -13.65 -22.42 -8.10
CA SER A 232 -12.64 -21.40 -8.35
C SER A 232 -13.25 -20.35 -9.27
N TRP A 233 -13.35 -19.11 -8.79
CA TRP A 233 -13.74 -17.99 -9.63
C TRP A 233 -12.47 -17.40 -10.25
N PRO A 234 -12.49 -17.00 -11.54
CA PRO A 234 -11.36 -16.27 -12.13
C PRO A 234 -11.16 -14.93 -11.41
N ALA A 235 -9.92 -14.47 -11.30
CA ALA A 235 -9.63 -13.09 -10.90
C ALA A 235 -10.31 -12.14 -11.90
N SER A 236 -11.13 -11.22 -11.41
CA SER A 236 -11.87 -10.23 -12.20
C SER A 236 -11.05 -8.99 -12.46
#